data_AF-A0A939A952-F1
#
_entry.id   AF-A0A939A952-F1
#
_cell.length_a   1.000
_cell.length_b   1.000
_cell.length_c   1.000
_cell.angle_alpha   90.00
_cell.angle_beta   90.00
_cell.angle_gamma   90.00
#
_symmetry.space_group_name_H-M   'P 1'
#
loop_
_entity.id
_entity.type
_entity.pdbx_description
1 polymer ?
#
loop_
_entity_poly.entity_id
_entity_poly.type
_entity_poly.pdbx_seq_one_letter_code
_entity_poly.pdbx_strand_id
1 'polypeptide(L)'
;MMRGIRRSITFKWMIFSILLATIPLTIAGINIFHVYQKDLKESVIQIEKEKAARVVEITRGFLERATSNLLFIATDVVIVKGNPIHAKDHLKNFLSQNQYLFEVVLLNEKGLETVRVSKFKTEKDSNQKDQSKSKMFKAASKGENFYGDFYYTSDGRLAITIAVPTETYKGIPVGVLKARLDVRLLQESISEIKIGKEGLAYVMDREGFLVVHPKEVNIQFGSFVDRAIAGEEGSLEFESLRGKKYLVVYQPIPELKWGVIVQMPVEEAYAPLKEITQTAIKWVIFAFILALSLSFFLTRRLTSPIKQLS
;
A
#
# COMPACT_ATOMS: atom_id res chain seq x y z
N MET A 1 62.14 -28.75 39.61
CA MET A 1 60.77 -29.21 39.28
C MET A 1 59.68 -28.13 39.39
N MET A 2 59.83 -27.08 40.21
CA MET A 2 58.80 -26.04 40.41
C MET A 2 58.56 -25.03 39.25
N ARG A 3 59.49 -24.88 38.29
CA ARG A 3 59.39 -23.87 37.21
C ARG A 3 58.38 -24.24 36.10
N GLY A 4 58.13 -25.53 35.86
CA GLY A 4 57.15 -25.99 34.86
C GLY A 4 55.69 -25.81 35.29
N ILE A 5 55.41 -25.96 36.60
CA ILE A 5 54.06 -25.87 37.17
C ILE A 5 53.55 -24.42 37.19
N ARG A 6 54.43 -23.44 37.46
CA ARG A 6 54.06 -22.00 37.47
C ARG A 6 53.63 -21.47 36.09
N ARG A 7 54.29 -21.89 35.00
CA ARG A 7 53.90 -21.54 33.62
C ARG A 7 52.51 -22.09 33.25
N SER A 8 52.15 -23.28 33.74
CA SER A 8 50.84 -23.90 33.52
C SER A 8 49.71 -23.11 34.19
N ILE A 9 49.93 -22.63 35.42
CA ILE A 9 48.91 -21.88 36.18
C ILE A 9 48.68 -20.50 35.57
N THR A 10 49.73 -19.75 35.24
CA THR A 10 49.59 -18.41 34.64
C THR A 10 48.91 -18.47 33.26
N PHE A 11 49.18 -19.51 32.47
CA PHE A 11 48.53 -19.73 31.19
C PHE A 11 47.02 -20.03 31.34
N LYS A 12 46.65 -20.88 32.31
CA LYS A 12 45.24 -21.15 32.64
C LYS A 12 44.49 -19.89 33.09
N TRP A 13 45.09 -19.07 33.94
CA TRP A 13 44.50 -17.80 34.38
C TRP A 13 44.35 -16.78 33.23
N MET A 14 45.31 -16.74 32.30
CA MET A 14 45.23 -15.89 31.12
C MET A 14 44.08 -16.31 30.19
N ILE A 15 43.93 -17.60 29.91
CA ILE A 15 42.78 -18.13 29.14
C ILE A 15 41.47 -17.82 29.87
N PHE A 16 41.41 -18.05 31.17
CA PHE A 16 40.22 -17.76 31.98
C PHE A 16 39.82 -16.28 31.89
N SER A 17 40.78 -15.36 32.03
CA SER A 17 40.52 -13.91 31.92
C SER A 17 40.06 -13.50 30.52
N ILE A 18 40.64 -14.09 29.46
CA ILE A 18 40.21 -13.84 28.07
C ILE A 18 38.79 -14.36 27.85
N LEU A 19 38.48 -15.58 28.29
CA LEU A 19 37.14 -16.15 28.18
C LEU A 19 36.13 -15.32 28.97
N LEU A 20 36.47 -14.90 30.19
CA LEU A 20 35.60 -14.08 31.03
C LEU A 20 35.27 -12.72 30.40
N ALA A 21 36.19 -12.12 29.64
CA ALA A 21 35.94 -10.86 28.94
C ALA A 21 35.21 -11.06 27.60
N THR A 22 35.54 -12.12 26.86
CA THR A 22 34.99 -12.36 25.51
C THR A 22 33.58 -12.93 25.51
N ILE A 23 33.24 -13.79 26.48
CA ILE A 23 31.91 -14.41 26.56
C ILE A 23 30.80 -13.35 26.76
N PRO A 24 30.88 -12.42 27.72
CA PRO A 24 29.84 -11.39 27.88
C PRO A 24 29.73 -10.47 26.66
N LEU A 25 30.85 -10.11 26.03
CA LEU A 25 30.87 -9.26 24.84
C LEU A 25 30.25 -9.95 23.62
N THR A 26 30.51 -11.24 23.44
CA THR A 26 29.90 -12.03 22.35
C THR A 26 28.41 -12.20 22.57
N ILE A 27 27.97 -12.49 23.80
CA ILE A 27 26.54 -12.56 24.15
C ILE A 27 25.87 -11.21 23.90
N ALA A 28 26.46 -10.11 24.38
CA ALA A 28 25.94 -8.76 24.16
C ALA A 28 25.86 -8.43 22.66
N GLY A 29 26.91 -8.73 21.89
CA GLY A 29 26.94 -8.52 20.44
C GLY A 29 25.86 -9.29 19.70
N ILE A 30 25.65 -10.57 20.04
CA ILE A 30 24.58 -11.40 19.47
C ILE A 30 23.20 -10.81 19.81
N ASN A 31 22.99 -10.38 21.06
CA ASN A 31 21.71 -9.80 21.48
C ASN A 31 21.42 -8.49 20.75
N ILE A 32 22.40 -7.58 20.71
CA ILE A 32 22.29 -6.30 19.98
C ILE A 32 21.98 -6.56 18.51
N PHE A 33 22.65 -7.53 17.89
CA PHE A 33 22.39 -7.88 16.49
C PHE A 33 20.97 -8.40 16.26
N HIS A 34 20.43 -9.24 17.16
CA HIS A 34 19.05 -9.71 17.08
C HIS A 34 18.04 -8.58 17.24
N VAL A 35 18.22 -7.71 18.24
CA VAL A 35 17.37 -6.54 18.46
C VAL A 35 17.40 -5.63 17.24
N TYR A 36 18.59 -5.32 16.71
CA TYR A 36 18.75 -4.45 15.56
C TYR A 36 18.10 -5.00 14.29
N GLN A 37 18.20 -6.32 14.04
CA GLN A 37 17.49 -6.94 12.93
C GLN A 37 15.97 -6.85 13.09
N LYS A 38 15.46 -7.06 14.30
CA LYS A 38 14.03 -6.94 14.59
C LYS A 38 13.55 -5.51 14.34
N ASP A 39 14.22 -4.52 14.90
CA ASP A 39 13.86 -3.10 14.77
C ASP A 39 13.89 -2.65 13.31
N LEU A 40 14.89 -3.10 12.52
CA LEU A 40 14.95 -2.80 11.09
C LEU A 40 13.81 -3.46 10.31
N LYS A 41 13.45 -4.71 10.60
CA LYS A 41 12.31 -5.36 9.96
C LYS A 41 11.01 -4.62 10.26
N GLU A 42 10.79 -4.24 11.52
CA GLU A 42 9.62 -3.47 11.94
C GLU A 42 9.61 -2.10 11.27
N SER A 43 10.75 -1.41 11.15
CA SER A 43 10.86 -0.15 10.44
C SER A 43 10.51 -0.26 8.95
N VAL A 44 10.98 -1.31 8.26
CA VAL A 44 10.60 -1.58 6.86
C VAL A 44 9.09 -1.81 6.74
N ILE A 45 8.51 -2.63 7.61
CA ILE A 45 7.07 -2.87 7.63
C ILE A 45 6.30 -1.57 7.86
N GLN A 46 6.77 -0.72 8.77
CA GLN A 46 6.13 0.55 9.09
C GLN A 46 6.16 1.51 7.91
N ILE A 47 7.28 1.62 7.20
CA ILE A 47 7.39 2.42 5.97
C ILE A 47 6.40 1.92 4.91
N GLU A 48 6.31 0.61 4.70
CA GLU A 48 5.37 0.05 3.73
C GLU A 48 3.90 0.22 4.17
N LYS A 49 3.61 0.19 5.48
CA LYS A 49 2.30 0.58 6.05
C LYS A 49 1.97 2.03 5.79
N GLU A 50 2.91 2.96 5.94
CA GLU A 50 2.69 4.38 5.64
C GLU A 50 2.40 4.61 4.16
N LYS A 51 3.07 3.86 3.27
CA LYS A 51 2.76 3.89 1.83
C LYS A 51 1.38 3.32 1.53
N ALA A 52 0.99 2.19 2.15
CA ALA A 52 -0.36 1.65 2.03
C ALA A 52 -1.41 2.65 2.50
N ALA A 53 -1.18 3.31 3.63
CA ALA A 53 -2.07 4.36 4.17
C ALA A 53 -2.20 5.54 3.22
N ARG A 54 -1.09 5.95 2.59
CA ARG A 54 -1.14 6.98 1.56
C ARG A 54 -2.02 6.58 0.36
N VAL A 55 -1.96 5.31 -0.07
CA VAL A 55 -2.83 4.80 -1.14
C VAL A 55 -4.30 4.81 -0.70
N VAL A 56 -4.60 4.46 0.55
CA VAL A 56 -5.95 4.59 1.15
C VAL A 56 -6.42 6.04 1.06
N GLU A 57 -5.63 7.00 1.53
CA GLU A 57 -6.01 8.42 1.52
C GLU A 57 -6.20 8.98 0.10
N ILE A 58 -5.35 8.61 -0.85
CA ILE A 58 -5.50 9.03 -2.25
C ILE A 58 -6.79 8.47 -2.85
N THR A 59 -7.09 7.19 -2.59
CA THR A 59 -8.30 6.52 -3.08
C THR A 59 -9.56 7.14 -2.49
N ARG A 60 -9.58 7.31 -1.16
CA ARG A 60 -10.67 7.97 -0.44
C ARG A 60 -10.89 9.38 -0.96
N GLY A 61 -9.83 10.20 -0.98
CA GLY A 61 -9.90 11.59 -1.40
C GLY A 61 -10.34 11.77 -2.86
N PHE A 62 -10.00 10.85 -3.76
CA PHE A 62 -10.49 10.85 -5.13
C PHE A 62 -12.02 10.67 -5.18
N LEU A 63 -12.53 9.67 -4.46
CA LEU A 63 -13.97 9.35 -4.44
C LEU A 63 -14.78 10.41 -3.70
N GLU A 64 -14.31 10.87 -2.55
CA GLU A 64 -14.96 11.95 -1.79
C GLU A 64 -15.06 13.24 -2.60
N ARG A 65 -13.99 13.61 -3.31
CA ARG A 65 -14.01 14.78 -4.19
C ARG A 65 -15.01 14.62 -5.32
N ALA A 66 -15.04 13.45 -5.97
CA ALA A 66 -16.01 13.19 -7.01
C ALA A 66 -17.46 13.22 -6.48
N THR A 67 -17.72 12.57 -5.35
CA THR A 67 -19.03 12.57 -4.69
C THR A 67 -19.46 13.98 -4.28
N SER A 68 -18.56 14.77 -3.70
CA SER A 68 -18.84 16.15 -3.27
C SER A 68 -19.20 17.05 -4.46
N ASN A 69 -18.46 16.93 -5.57
CA ASN A 69 -18.77 17.65 -6.80
C ASN A 69 -20.12 17.24 -7.39
N LEU A 70 -20.48 15.95 -7.31
CA LEU A 70 -21.79 15.46 -7.74
C LEU A 70 -22.92 15.95 -6.84
N LEU A 71 -22.74 15.95 -5.52
CA LEU A 71 -23.72 16.48 -4.57
C LEU A 71 -23.96 17.98 -4.79
N PHE A 72 -22.88 18.74 -5.03
CA PHE A 72 -22.99 20.17 -5.32
C PHE A 72 -23.91 20.44 -6.52
N ILE A 73 -23.69 19.76 -7.65
CA ILE A 73 -24.54 19.94 -8.84
C ILE A 73 -25.93 19.30 -8.68
N ALA A 74 -26.06 18.23 -7.89
CA ALA A 74 -27.33 17.55 -7.64
C ALA A 74 -28.33 18.38 -6.82
N THR A 75 -27.87 19.45 -6.17
CA THR A 75 -28.70 20.42 -5.42
C THR A 75 -28.99 21.70 -6.22
N ASP A 76 -28.40 21.87 -7.41
CA ASP A 76 -28.64 23.03 -8.26
C ASP A 76 -30.10 23.06 -8.73
N VAL A 77 -30.75 24.22 -8.61
CA VAL A 77 -32.14 24.44 -9.02
C VAL A 77 -32.37 24.05 -10.49
N VAL A 78 -31.40 24.26 -11.36
CA VAL A 78 -31.47 23.90 -12.80
C VAL A 78 -31.54 22.38 -12.97
N ILE A 79 -30.90 21.61 -12.10
CA ILE A 79 -30.92 20.14 -12.14
C ILE A 79 -32.18 19.57 -11.49
N VAL A 80 -32.59 20.14 -10.36
CA VAL A 80 -33.71 19.65 -9.54
C VAL A 80 -35.07 20.02 -10.12
N LYS A 81 -35.21 21.25 -10.66
CA LYS A 81 -36.49 21.81 -11.13
C LYS A 81 -36.45 22.40 -12.54
N GLY A 82 -35.27 22.41 -13.18
CA GLY A 82 -35.11 23.03 -14.49
C GLY A 82 -35.69 22.18 -15.63
N ASN A 83 -35.85 22.82 -16.79
CA ASN A 83 -36.17 22.13 -18.03
C ASN A 83 -35.01 21.19 -18.41
N PRO A 84 -35.28 19.96 -18.90
CA PRO A 84 -34.25 19.03 -19.38
C PRO A 84 -33.19 19.63 -20.31
N ILE A 85 -33.55 20.64 -21.13
CA ILE A 85 -32.61 21.33 -22.03
C ILE A 85 -31.56 22.12 -21.22
N HIS A 86 -31.99 22.92 -20.25
CA HIS A 86 -31.05 23.70 -19.41
C HIS A 86 -30.23 22.80 -18.50
N ALA A 87 -30.84 21.74 -17.96
CA ALA A 87 -30.12 20.74 -17.19
C ALA A 87 -29.03 20.06 -18.05
N LYS A 88 -29.31 19.75 -19.32
CA LYS A 88 -28.34 19.18 -20.26
C LYS A 88 -27.14 20.10 -20.47
N ASP A 89 -27.35 21.39 -20.74
CA ASP A 89 -26.26 22.35 -20.94
C ASP A 89 -25.41 22.51 -19.66
N HIS A 90 -26.07 22.56 -18.50
CA HIS A 90 -25.38 22.68 -17.22
C HIS A 90 -24.54 21.43 -16.91
N LEU A 91 -25.09 20.23 -17.13
CA LEU A 91 -24.35 18.96 -16.99
C LEU A 91 -23.21 18.83 -18.01
N LYS A 92 -23.35 19.42 -19.21
CA LYS A 92 -22.28 19.45 -20.22
C LYS A 92 -21.10 20.31 -19.79
N ASN A 93 -21.36 21.47 -19.21
CA ASN A 93 -20.32 22.33 -18.64
C ASN A 93 -19.62 21.64 -17.47
N PHE A 94 -20.39 21.08 -16.54
CA PHE A 94 -19.85 20.31 -15.42
C PHE A 94 -19.00 19.13 -15.87
N LEU A 95 -19.47 18.35 -16.83
CA LEU A 95 -18.73 17.23 -17.41
C LEU A 95 -17.42 17.70 -18.06
N SER A 96 -17.43 18.84 -18.73
CA SER A 96 -16.24 19.41 -19.39
C SER A 96 -15.20 19.91 -18.39
N GLN A 97 -15.62 20.46 -17.25
CA GLN A 97 -14.73 20.96 -16.18
C GLN A 97 -14.11 19.83 -15.34
N ASN A 98 -14.72 18.64 -15.32
CA ASN A 98 -14.26 17.50 -14.52
C ASN A 98 -13.64 16.43 -15.42
N GLN A 99 -12.30 16.38 -15.49
CA GLN A 99 -11.58 15.47 -16.38
C GLN A 99 -11.79 13.99 -16.05
N TYR A 100 -11.97 13.64 -14.77
CA TYR A 100 -12.24 12.28 -14.31
C TYR A 100 -13.65 11.79 -14.68
N LEU A 101 -14.58 12.66 -15.07
CA LEU A 101 -15.92 12.29 -15.51
C LEU A 101 -15.99 12.09 -17.02
N PHE A 102 -16.74 11.08 -17.47
CA PHE A 102 -16.99 10.89 -18.90
C PHE A 102 -18.46 10.72 -19.30
N GLU A 103 -19.34 10.47 -18.34
CA GLU A 103 -20.79 10.42 -18.55
C GLU A 103 -21.50 10.85 -17.27
N VAL A 104 -22.54 11.67 -17.41
CA VAL A 104 -23.46 12.05 -16.33
C VAL A 104 -24.89 11.86 -16.82
N VAL A 105 -25.73 11.27 -15.98
CA VAL A 105 -27.10 10.90 -16.28
C VAL A 105 -28.01 11.31 -15.13
N LEU A 106 -29.06 12.05 -15.46
CA LEU A 106 -30.13 12.42 -14.54
C LEU A 106 -31.28 11.43 -14.66
N LEU A 107 -31.73 10.91 -13.53
CA LEU A 107 -32.89 10.04 -13.39
C LEU A 107 -33.97 10.78 -12.59
N ASN A 108 -35.23 10.67 -13.01
CA ASN A 108 -36.34 11.17 -12.21
C ASN A 108 -36.70 10.24 -11.03
N GLU A 109 -37.69 10.62 -10.23
CA GLU A 109 -38.22 9.84 -9.09
C GLU A 109 -38.67 8.42 -9.45
N LYS A 110 -38.98 8.15 -10.73
CA LYS A 110 -39.39 6.84 -11.21
C LYS A 110 -38.22 6.00 -11.75
N GLY A 111 -37.00 6.55 -11.73
CA GLY A 111 -35.80 5.87 -12.26
C GLY A 111 -35.67 5.90 -13.78
N LEU A 112 -36.42 6.77 -14.46
CA LEU A 112 -36.31 6.96 -15.90
C LEU A 112 -35.26 8.03 -16.22
N GLU A 113 -34.42 7.76 -17.22
CA GLU A 113 -33.43 8.72 -17.71
C GLU A 113 -34.10 9.95 -18.35
N THR A 114 -33.86 11.13 -17.78
CA THR A 114 -34.37 12.40 -18.31
C THR A 114 -33.31 13.14 -19.11
N VAL A 115 -32.06 13.13 -18.63
CA VAL A 115 -30.93 13.81 -19.28
C VAL A 115 -29.71 12.88 -19.26
N ARG A 116 -28.98 12.85 -20.37
CA ARG A 116 -27.71 12.13 -20.50
C ARG A 116 -26.72 13.02 -21.23
N VAL A 117 -25.53 13.16 -20.66
CA VAL A 117 -24.40 13.84 -21.30
C VAL A 117 -23.18 12.93 -21.23
N SER A 118 -22.50 12.75 -22.36
CA SER A 118 -21.30 11.92 -22.46
C SER A 118 -20.24 12.60 -23.32
N LYS A 119 -18.96 12.41 -22.98
CA LYS A 119 -17.82 12.88 -23.78
C LYS A 119 -17.56 12.02 -25.02
N PHE A 120 -18.04 10.77 -25.06
CA PHE A 120 -17.56 9.74 -26.01
C PHE A 120 -18.63 9.11 -26.89
N LYS A 121 -19.92 9.33 -26.59
CA LYS A 121 -21.03 8.83 -27.43
C LYS A 121 -21.78 9.99 -28.05
N THR A 122 -22.03 9.90 -29.35
CA THR A 122 -22.97 10.78 -30.04
C THR A 122 -24.35 10.60 -29.42
N GLU A 123 -24.95 11.73 -29.05
CA GLU A 123 -26.26 11.84 -28.41
C GLU A 123 -27.35 11.23 -29.31
N LYS A 124 -27.63 9.93 -29.15
CA LYS A 124 -29.02 9.49 -29.30
C LYS A 124 -29.73 9.96 -28.05
N ASP A 125 -30.84 10.68 -28.22
CA ASP A 125 -31.65 11.20 -27.13
C ASP A 125 -31.80 10.18 -26.01
N SER A 126 -31.79 10.67 -24.77
CA SER A 126 -32.05 9.87 -23.57
C SER A 126 -33.21 8.92 -23.85
N ASN A 127 -32.93 7.63 -24.01
CA ASN A 127 -33.91 6.68 -24.54
C ASN A 127 -34.95 6.27 -23.46
N GLN A 128 -35.19 7.17 -22.49
CA GLN A 128 -35.96 6.97 -21.25
C GLN A 128 -35.69 5.60 -20.63
N LYS A 129 -34.42 5.18 -20.64
CA LYS A 129 -34.06 3.85 -20.16
C LYS A 129 -34.45 3.75 -18.69
N ASP A 130 -35.24 2.74 -18.38
CA ASP A 130 -35.64 2.47 -17.01
C ASP A 130 -34.45 1.85 -16.24
N GLN A 131 -34.02 2.55 -15.18
CA GLN A 131 -33.00 2.10 -14.23
C GLN A 131 -33.56 1.93 -12.81
N SER A 132 -34.88 1.99 -12.62
CA SER A 132 -35.56 1.89 -11.32
C SER A 132 -35.21 0.62 -10.53
N LYS A 133 -34.92 -0.48 -11.22
CA LYS A 133 -34.57 -1.77 -10.61
C LYS A 133 -33.11 -1.89 -10.17
N SER A 134 -32.25 -0.95 -10.57
CA SER A 134 -30.81 -1.00 -10.28
C SER A 134 -30.52 -0.80 -8.78
N LYS A 135 -29.46 -1.45 -8.27
CA LYS A 135 -28.97 -1.26 -6.89
C LYS A 135 -28.69 0.23 -6.61
N MET A 136 -28.07 0.87 -7.59
CA MET A 136 -27.72 2.29 -7.58
C MET A 136 -28.93 3.21 -7.38
N PHE A 137 -29.98 3.03 -8.18
CA PHE A 137 -31.19 3.84 -8.04
C PHE A 137 -31.86 3.62 -6.68
N LYS A 138 -32.00 2.36 -6.24
CA LYS A 138 -32.65 2.02 -4.96
C LYS A 138 -31.96 2.60 -3.73
N ALA A 139 -30.64 2.78 -3.78
CA ALA A 139 -29.86 3.41 -2.72
C ALA A 139 -29.99 4.94 -2.79
N ALA A 140 -29.68 5.53 -3.94
CA ALA A 140 -29.70 6.99 -4.12
C ALA A 140 -31.10 7.59 -3.98
N SER A 141 -32.17 6.89 -4.37
CA SER A 141 -33.54 7.36 -4.17
C SER A 141 -33.95 7.44 -2.68
N LYS A 142 -33.19 6.81 -1.78
CA LYS A 142 -33.39 6.88 -0.33
C LYS A 142 -32.52 7.95 0.35
N GLY A 143 -31.76 8.73 -0.42
CA GLY A 143 -30.81 9.71 0.11
C GLY A 143 -29.41 9.15 0.37
N GLU A 144 -29.13 7.89 0.00
CA GLU A 144 -27.82 7.27 0.24
C GLU A 144 -26.91 7.37 -0.98
N ASN A 145 -25.66 7.80 -0.79
CA ASN A 145 -24.66 7.76 -1.87
C ASN A 145 -24.35 6.30 -2.25
N PHE A 146 -24.30 6.02 -3.56
CA PHE A 146 -24.00 4.70 -4.08
C PHE A 146 -22.66 4.70 -4.82
N TYR A 147 -21.79 3.76 -4.45
CA TYR A 147 -20.55 3.43 -5.15
C TYR A 147 -20.70 2.07 -5.81
N GLY A 148 -20.73 2.06 -7.14
CA GLY A 148 -20.81 0.83 -7.94
C GLY A 148 -19.49 0.09 -8.00
N ASP A 149 -19.54 -1.11 -8.55
CA ASP A 149 -18.37 -1.95 -8.78
C ASP A 149 -17.57 -1.42 -9.97
N PHE A 150 -16.29 -1.77 -10.02
CA PHE A 150 -15.44 -1.39 -11.15
C PHE A 150 -15.70 -2.28 -12.35
N TYR A 151 -15.60 -1.69 -13.54
CA TYR A 151 -15.77 -2.45 -14.77
C TYR A 151 -14.97 -1.80 -15.90
N TYR A 152 -14.63 -2.63 -16.89
CA TYR A 152 -14.10 -2.14 -18.14
C TYR A 152 -15.23 -1.68 -19.06
N THR A 153 -15.09 -0.47 -19.55
CA THR A 153 -15.92 0.08 -20.63
C THR A 153 -15.64 -0.66 -21.95
N SER A 154 -16.54 -0.53 -22.93
CA SER A 154 -16.39 -1.17 -24.25
C SER A 154 -15.13 -0.73 -25.00
N ASP A 155 -14.58 0.43 -24.65
CA ASP A 155 -13.34 1.00 -25.18
C ASP A 155 -12.12 0.73 -24.27
N GLY A 156 -12.25 -0.18 -23.30
CA GLY A 156 -11.13 -0.71 -22.51
C GLY A 156 -10.69 0.15 -21.33
N ARG A 157 -11.40 1.23 -21.00
CA ARG A 157 -11.11 2.03 -19.79
C ARG A 157 -11.71 1.40 -18.56
N LEU A 158 -10.97 1.41 -17.47
CA LEU A 158 -11.50 1.04 -16.16
C LEU A 158 -12.32 2.21 -15.60
N ALA A 159 -13.53 1.91 -15.14
CA ALA A 159 -14.48 2.92 -14.69
C ALA A 159 -15.23 2.49 -13.45
N ILE A 160 -15.68 3.49 -12.68
CA ILE A 160 -16.63 3.32 -11.57
C ILE A 160 -17.86 4.19 -11.81
N THR A 161 -18.98 3.76 -11.26
CA THR A 161 -20.22 4.54 -11.25
C THR A 161 -20.51 5.03 -9.85
N ILE A 162 -20.68 6.34 -9.69
CA ILE A 162 -21.17 6.95 -8.46
C ILE A 162 -22.58 7.47 -8.72
N ALA A 163 -23.47 7.32 -7.76
CA ALA A 163 -24.77 7.98 -7.81
C ALA A 163 -25.10 8.64 -6.48
N VAL A 164 -25.73 9.81 -6.59
CA VAL A 164 -26.11 10.65 -5.48
C VAL A 164 -27.60 11.04 -5.62
N PRO A 165 -28.32 11.26 -4.53
CA PRO A 165 -29.67 11.82 -4.59
C PRO A 165 -29.62 13.22 -5.22
N THR A 166 -30.61 13.55 -6.04
CA THR A 166 -30.91 14.96 -6.35
C THR A 166 -31.96 15.44 -5.37
N GLU A 167 -31.64 16.47 -4.60
CA GLU A 167 -32.48 16.93 -3.50
C GLU A 167 -32.97 18.35 -3.76
N THR A 168 -34.20 18.62 -3.35
CA THR A 168 -34.66 20.01 -3.22
C THR A 168 -33.89 20.73 -2.13
N TYR A 169 -33.95 22.06 -2.11
CA TYR A 169 -33.39 22.89 -1.02
C TYR A 169 -33.90 22.54 0.40
N LYS A 170 -34.94 21.71 0.51
CA LYS A 170 -35.48 21.19 1.78
C LYS A 170 -34.98 19.78 2.13
N GLY A 171 -34.02 19.22 1.39
CA GLY A 171 -33.48 17.87 1.61
C GLY A 171 -34.42 16.74 1.17
N ILE A 172 -35.42 17.03 0.33
CA ILE A 172 -36.34 16.01 -0.20
C ILE A 172 -35.75 15.45 -1.51
N PRO A 173 -35.45 14.13 -1.59
CA PRO A 173 -34.98 13.51 -2.84
C PRO A 173 -36.07 13.52 -3.91
N VAL A 174 -35.73 14.02 -5.11
CA VAL A 174 -36.64 14.11 -6.27
C VAL A 174 -36.08 13.43 -7.52
N GLY A 175 -35.03 12.62 -7.34
CA GLY A 175 -34.35 11.95 -8.44
C GLY A 175 -32.97 11.46 -8.04
N VAL A 176 -32.21 11.02 -9.03
CA VAL A 176 -30.86 10.49 -8.85
C VAL A 176 -29.95 11.04 -9.93
N LEU A 177 -28.79 11.56 -9.53
CA LEU A 177 -27.72 11.93 -10.43
C LEU A 177 -26.66 10.83 -10.41
N LYS A 178 -26.46 10.20 -11.56
CA LYS A 178 -25.46 9.16 -11.76
C LYS A 178 -24.32 9.71 -12.59
N ALA A 179 -23.09 9.43 -12.21
CA ALA A 179 -21.93 9.72 -13.04
C ALA A 179 -21.02 8.50 -13.19
N ARG A 180 -20.31 8.45 -14.32
CA ARG A 180 -19.28 7.45 -14.60
C ARG A 180 -17.94 8.14 -14.65
N LEU A 181 -17.01 7.60 -13.87
CA LEU A 181 -15.69 8.13 -13.65
C LEU A 181 -14.66 7.23 -14.34
N ASP A 182 -13.69 7.83 -15.01
CA ASP A 182 -12.48 7.18 -15.46
C ASP A 182 -11.46 7.19 -14.31
N VAL A 183 -11.01 6.01 -13.89
CA VAL A 183 -10.11 5.88 -12.73
C VAL A 183 -8.64 5.96 -13.11
N ARG A 184 -8.31 6.29 -14.37
CA ARG A 184 -6.93 6.48 -14.81
C ARG A 184 -6.17 7.51 -13.98
N LEU A 185 -6.78 8.65 -13.62
CA LEU A 185 -6.11 9.67 -12.81
C LEU A 185 -5.78 9.15 -11.40
N LEU A 186 -6.68 8.36 -10.83
CA LEU A 186 -6.44 7.69 -9.55
C LEU A 186 -5.29 6.67 -9.67
N GLN A 187 -5.29 5.89 -10.76
CA GLN A 187 -4.22 4.93 -11.04
C GLN A 187 -2.86 5.60 -11.23
N GLU A 188 -2.81 6.74 -11.93
CA GLU A 188 -1.60 7.55 -12.10
C GLU A 188 -1.08 8.04 -10.73
N SER A 189 -1.96 8.62 -9.90
CA SER A 189 -1.59 9.10 -8.56
C SER A 189 -1.06 7.99 -7.64
N ILE A 190 -1.64 6.79 -7.70
CA ILE A 190 -1.15 5.64 -6.93
C ILE A 190 0.17 5.11 -7.49
N SER A 191 0.34 5.13 -8.82
CA SER A 191 1.58 4.67 -9.47
C SER A 191 2.80 5.55 -9.18
N GLU A 192 2.60 6.81 -8.79
CA GLU A 192 3.69 7.68 -8.32
C GLU A 192 4.29 7.22 -6.98
N ILE A 193 3.55 6.44 -6.19
CA ILE A 193 4.04 5.87 -4.94
C ILE A 193 5.01 4.73 -5.25
N LYS A 194 6.31 5.00 -5.08
CA LYS A 194 7.37 4.01 -5.30
C LYS A 194 7.40 2.95 -4.19
N ILE A 195 7.08 1.71 -4.56
CA ILE A 195 7.22 0.52 -3.70
C ILE A 195 8.45 -0.25 -4.16
N GLY A 196 9.61 0.00 -3.55
CA GLY A 196 10.87 -0.60 -4.01
C GLY A 196 11.12 -0.38 -5.51
N LYS A 197 11.75 -1.36 -6.15
CA LYS A 197 12.04 -1.47 -7.57
C LYS A 197 11.08 -2.45 -8.23
N GLU A 198 10.81 -3.57 -7.58
CA GLU A 198 9.90 -4.63 -8.07
C GLU A 198 8.59 -4.70 -7.28
N GLY A 199 8.43 -3.87 -6.25
CA GLY A 199 7.21 -3.82 -5.46
C GLY A 199 6.10 -3.06 -6.17
N LEU A 200 4.88 -3.25 -5.67
CA LEU A 200 3.68 -2.65 -6.23
C LEU A 200 2.63 -2.38 -5.17
N ALA A 201 1.77 -1.41 -5.44
CA ALA A 201 0.56 -1.14 -4.69
C ALA A 201 -0.66 -1.33 -5.60
N TYR A 202 -1.74 -1.88 -5.05
CA TYR A 202 -3.01 -2.06 -5.75
C TYR A 202 -4.19 -1.96 -4.80
N VAL A 203 -5.35 -1.65 -5.38
CA VAL A 203 -6.63 -1.54 -4.67
C VAL A 203 -7.57 -2.62 -5.20
N MET A 204 -8.32 -3.25 -4.32
CA MET A 204 -9.38 -4.19 -4.65
C MET A 204 -10.70 -3.77 -4.02
N ASP A 205 -11.79 -4.01 -4.74
CA ASP A 205 -13.13 -3.75 -4.24
C ASP A 205 -13.65 -4.86 -3.32
N ARG A 206 -14.90 -4.71 -2.89
CA ARG A 206 -15.59 -5.62 -1.97
C ARG A 206 -15.77 -7.05 -2.50
N GLU A 207 -15.68 -7.25 -3.82
CA GLU A 207 -15.79 -8.55 -4.47
C GLU A 207 -14.41 -9.15 -4.79
N GLY A 208 -13.33 -8.47 -4.40
CA GLY A 208 -11.95 -8.85 -4.73
C GLY A 208 -11.57 -8.49 -6.16
N PHE A 209 -12.37 -7.67 -6.86
CA PHE A 209 -12.03 -7.19 -8.18
C PHE A 209 -10.95 -6.12 -8.10
N LEU A 210 -10.04 -6.15 -9.06
CA LEU A 210 -8.83 -5.35 -9.01
C LEU A 210 -9.05 -4.00 -9.70
N VAL A 211 -8.89 -2.94 -8.89
CA VAL A 211 -9.40 -1.59 -9.16
C VAL A 211 -8.30 -0.66 -9.66
N VAL A 212 -7.16 -0.67 -8.97
CA VAL A 212 -6.00 0.11 -9.36
C VAL A 212 -4.83 -0.83 -9.33
N HIS A 213 -4.09 -0.90 -10.43
CA HIS A 213 -2.90 -1.73 -10.49
C HIS A 213 -1.92 -1.25 -11.56
N PRO A 214 -0.63 -1.57 -11.41
CA PRO A 214 0.31 -1.44 -12.52
C PRO A 214 -0.01 -2.47 -13.61
N LYS A 215 0.03 -2.05 -14.87
CA LYS A 215 -0.42 -2.84 -16.04
C LYS A 215 0.42 -4.10 -16.33
N GLU A 216 1.69 -4.11 -15.96
CA GLU A 216 2.67 -5.11 -16.43
C GLU A 216 3.29 -5.96 -15.32
N VAL A 217 2.68 -6.03 -14.14
CA VAL A 217 3.31 -6.67 -12.97
C VAL A 217 2.55 -7.90 -12.51
N ASN A 218 3.31 -8.92 -12.06
CA ASN A 218 2.78 -10.18 -11.55
C ASN A 218 2.22 -10.02 -10.13
N ILE A 219 0.94 -9.64 -10.04
CA ILE A 219 0.22 -9.47 -8.78
C ILE A 219 0.05 -10.83 -8.10
N GLN A 220 0.32 -10.88 -6.79
CA GLN A 220 0.16 -12.10 -6.01
C GLN A 220 -1.13 -11.98 -5.20
N PHE A 221 -1.92 -13.05 -5.18
CA PHE A 221 -3.17 -13.11 -4.42
C PHE A 221 -3.05 -14.18 -3.32
N GLY A 222 -3.66 -13.91 -2.17
CA GLY A 222 -3.66 -14.81 -1.02
C GLY A 222 -4.64 -14.33 0.04
N SER A 223 -4.66 -14.98 1.21
CA SER A 223 -5.63 -14.69 2.29
C SER A 223 -5.55 -13.27 2.88
N PHE A 224 -4.52 -12.50 2.55
CA PHE A 224 -4.42 -11.09 2.93
C PHE A 224 -5.45 -10.21 2.20
N VAL A 225 -5.92 -10.64 1.02
CA VAL A 225 -6.96 -9.95 0.25
C VAL A 225 -8.27 -9.94 1.02
N ASP A 226 -8.72 -11.12 1.43
CA ASP A 226 -9.97 -11.28 2.17
C ASP A 226 -9.91 -10.57 3.52
N ARG A 227 -8.75 -10.60 4.20
CA ARG A 227 -8.53 -9.86 5.45
C ARG A 227 -8.64 -8.35 5.28
N ALA A 228 -8.02 -7.79 4.23
CA ALA A 228 -8.13 -6.37 3.92
C ALA A 228 -9.59 -5.96 3.68
N ILE A 229 -10.32 -6.74 2.88
CA ILE A 229 -11.74 -6.48 2.58
C ILE A 229 -12.62 -6.65 3.83
N ALA A 230 -12.26 -7.57 4.73
CA ALA A 230 -12.92 -7.79 6.01
C ALA A 230 -12.69 -6.66 7.04
N GLY A 231 -11.86 -5.67 6.71
CA GLY A 231 -11.56 -4.54 7.60
C GLY A 231 -10.33 -4.76 8.48
N GLU A 232 -9.55 -5.81 8.25
CA GLU A 232 -8.30 -6.04 8.96
C GLU A 232 -7.14 -5.30 8.29
N GLU A 233 -6.24 -4.78 9.12
CA GLU A 233 -4.94 -4.25 8.68
C GLU A 233 -3.80 -5.14 9.18
N GLY A 234 -2.69 -5.18 8.46
CA GLY A 234 -1.56 -5.97 8.91
C GLY A 234 -0.47 -6.13 7.86
N SER A 235 0.45 -7.03 8.18
CA SER A 235 1.58 -7.38 7.33
C SER A 235 1.97 -8.83 7.51
N LEU A 236 2.49 -9.46 6.47
CA LEU A 236 2.98 -10.83 6.51
C LEU A 236 4.02 -11.09 5.42
N GLU A 237 4.81 -12.14 5.61
CA GLU A 237 5.60 -12.72 4.52
C GLU A 237 4.75 -13.78 3.80
N PHE A 238 4.60 -13.64 2.49
CA PHE A 238 3.84 -14.53 1.60
C PHE A 238 4.78 -15.22 0.63
N GLU A 239 4.62 -16.52 0.44
CA GLU A 239 5.34 -17.26 -0.59
C GLU A 239 4.45 -17.50 -1.81
N SER A 240 4.88 -17.00 -2.96
CA SER A 240 4.17 -17.20 -4.23
C SER A 240 4.23 -18.65 -4.68
N LEU A 241 3.34 -19.03 -5.61
CA LEU A 241 3.36 -20.35 -6.25
C LEU A 241 4.68 -20.69 -6.97
N ARG A 242 5.50 -19.67 -7.26
CA ARG A 242 6.82 -19.81 -7.88
C ARG A 242 7.96 -19.85 -6.86
N GLY A 243 7.66 -19.92 -5.56
CA GLY A 243 8.63 -19.98 -4.46
C GLY A 243 9.28 -18.64 -4.09
N LYS A 244 8.95 -17.54 -4.78
CA LYS A 244 9.45 -16.21 -4.43
C LYS A 244 8.67 -15.65 -3.24
N LYS A 245 9.38 -15.11 -2.25
CA LYS A 245 8.80 -14.54 -1.03
C LYS A 245 8.55 -13.03 -1.16
N TYR A 246 7.43 -12.59 -0.63
CA TYR A 246 6.98 -11.21 -0.65
C TYR A 246 6.65 -10.74 0.75
N LEU A 247 7.12 -9.55 1.13
CA LEU A 247 6.52 -8.80 2.22
C LEU A 247 5.24 -8.17 1.70
N VAL A 248 4.12 -8.50 2.33
CA VAL A 248 2.79 -7.98 2.01
C VAL A 248 2.31 -7.15 3.17
N VAL A 249 1.84 -5.94 2.87
CA VAL A 249 1.14 -5.05 3.80
C VAL A 249 -0.25 -4.82 3.23
N TYR A 250 -1.26 -4.92 4.09
CA TYR A 250 -2.64 -4.74 3.69
C TYR A 250 -3.36 -3.79 4.64
N GLN A 251 -4.21 -2.93 4.07
CA GLN A 251 -5.02 -1.96 4.80
C GLN A 251 -6.43 -1.87 4.22
N PRO A 252 -7.45 -1.71 5.08
CA PRO A 252 -8.83 -1.58 4.63
C PRO A 252 -9.17 -0.13 4.25
N ILE A 253 -10.21 0.02 3.42
CA ILE A 253 -11.01 1.24 3.27
C ILE A 253 -12.42 0.90 3.77
N PRO A 254 -12.68 1.02 5.10
CA PRO A 254 -13.86 0.43 5.74
C PRO A 254 -15.19 0.89 5.14
N GLU A 255 -15.32 2.17 4.82
CA GLU A 255 -16.52 2.79 4.27
C GLU A 255 -16.91 2.26 2.89
N LEU A 256 -15.95 1.74 2.12
CA LEU A 256 -16.18 1.13 0.80
C LEU A 256 -16.15 -0.40 0.84
N LYS A 257 -15.66 -0.99 1.94
CA LYS A 257 -15.28 -2.40 2.06
C LYS A 257 -14.25 -2.79 1.00
N TRP A 258 -13.26 -1.93 0.77
CA TRP A 258 -12.17 -2.18 -0.18
C TRP A 258 -10.89 -2.51 0.56
N GLY A 259 -9.97 -3.17 -0.12
CA GLY A 259 -8.64 -3.50 0.39
C GLY A 259 -7.54 -2.84 -0.42
N VAL A 260 -6.56 -2.26 0.26
CA VAL A 260 -5.30 -1.78 -0.32
C VAL A 260 -4.20 -2.76 0.03
N ILE A 261 -3.47 -3.21 -0.98
CA ILE A 261 -2.37 -4.16 -0.81
C ILE A 261 -1.11 -3.52 -1.38
N VAL A 262 -0.05 -3.54 -0.57
CA VAL A 262 1.32 -3.24 -0.97
C VAL A 262 2.12 -4.53 -0.84
N GLN A 263 2.82 -4.92 -1.89
CA GLN A 263 3.66 -6.12 -1.87
C GLN A 263 5.03 -5.82 -2.49
N MET A 264 6.09 -6.36 -1.88
CA MET A 264 7.48 -6.18 -2.32
C MET A 264 8.26 -7.47 -2.07
N PRO A 265 9.18 -7.90 -2.95
CA PRO A 265 10.03 -9.06 -2.68
C PRO A 265 10.79 -8.93 -1.37
N VAL A 266 10.87 -10.01 -0.57
CA VAL A 266 11.57 -9.99 0.73
C VAL A 266 13.06 -9.67 0.57
N GLU A 267 13.68 -10.13 -0.53
CA GLU A 267 15.08 -9.87 -0.84
C GLU A 267 15.35 -8.36 -1.05
N GLU A 268 14.35 -7.64 -1.55
CA GLU A 268 14.41 -6.20 -1.72
C GLU A 268 14.06 -5.49 -0.41
N ALA A 269 12.96 -5.88 0.24
CA ALA A 269 12.49 -5.29 1.50
C ALA A 269 13.60 -5.29 2.57
N TYR A 270 14.36 -6.38 2.66
CA TYR A 270 15.42 -6.57 3.64
C TYR A 270 16.83 -6.48 3.04
N ALA A 271 16.99 -5.91 1.85
CA ALA A 271 18.30 -5.64 1.27
C ALA A 271 19.22 -4.85 2.24
N PRO A 272 18.74 -3.82 2.98
CA PRO A 272 19.58 -3.12 3.95
C PRO A 272 20.10 -4.03 5.08
N LEU A 273 19.32 -5.02 5.54
CA LEU A 273 19.76 -5.98 6.55
C LEU A 273 20.91 -6.84 6.03
N LYS A 274 20.87 -7.22 4.74
CA LYS A 274 21.91 -8.02 4.11
C LYS A 274 23.23 -7.25 4.02
N GLU A 275 23.18 -5.97 3.66
CA GLU A 275 24.36 -5.09 3.59
C GLU A 275 25.00 -4.89 4.97
N ILE A 276 24.19 -4.67 6.00
CA ILE A 276 24.66 -4.54 7.39
C ILE A 276 25.31 -5.84 7.85
N THR A 277 24.69 -6.98 7.58
CA THR A 277 25.23 -8.29 7.96
C THR A 277 26.58 -8.56 7.28
N GLN A 278 26.69 -8.27 5.98
CA GLN A 278 27.96 -8.41 5.26
C GLN A 278 29.05 -7.48 5.81
N THR A 279 28.69 -6.25 6.17
CA THR A 279 29.61 -5.27 6.76
C THR A 279 30.07 -5.71 8.16
N ALA A 280 29.16 -6.22 8.99
CA ALA A 280 29.48 -6.77 10.30
C ALA A 280 30.45 -7.96 10.20
N ILE A 281 30.22 -8.89 9.27
CA ILE A 281 31.12 -10.04 9.03
C ILE A 281 32.52 -9.57 8.64
N LYS A 282 32.64 -8.55 7.77
CA LYS A 282 33.94 -7.98 7.40
C LYS A 282 34.69 -7.41 8.61
N TRP A 283 33.99 -6.70 9.50
CA TRP A 283 34.58 -6.19 10.73
C TRP A 283 34.99 -7.28 11.71
N VAL A 284 34.21 -8.35 11.82
CA VAL A 284 34.57 -9.52 12.65
C VAL A 284 35.83 -10.20 12.12
N ILE A 285 35.92 -10.43 10.80
CA ILE A 285 37.12 -11.01 10.17
C ILE A 285 38.33 -10.10 10.36
N PHE A 286 38.16 -8.79 10.17
CA PHE A 286 39.23 -7.81 10.38
C PHE A 286 39.72 -7.80 11.83
N ALA A 287 38.82 -7.76 12.81
CA ALA A 287 39.15 -7.81 14.22
C ALA A 287 39.86 -9.13 14.59
N PHE A 288 39.45 -10.25 14.00
CA PHE A 288 40.09 -11.54 14.20
C PHE A 288 41.53 -11.56 13.66
N ILE A 289 41.76 -11.08 12.44
CA ILE A 289 43.11 -10.96 11.84
C ILE A 289 43.99 -10.02 12.68
N LEU A 290 43.43 -8.90 13.14
CA LEU A 290 44.14 -7.94 13.99
C LEU A 290 44.54 -8.57 15.34
N ALA A 291 43.64 -9.31 15.97
CA ALA A 291 43.92 -10.03 17.22
C ALA A 291 45.03 -11.07 17.05
N LEU A 292 45.00 -11.85 15.97
CA LEU A 292 46.08 -12.81 15.64
C LEU A 292 47.42 -12.10 15.43
N SER A 293 47.42 -10.98 14.69
CA SER A 293 48.63 -10.20 14.39
C SER A 293 49.23 -9.60 15.66
N LEU A 294 48.41 -9.01 16.53
CA LEU A 294 48.83 -8.47 17.82
C LEU A 294 49.36 -9.56 18.75
N SER A 295 48.67 -10.70 18.83
CA SER A 295 49.09 -11.84 19.64
C SER A 295 50.46 -12.37 19.20
N PHE A 296 50.67 -12.51 17.90
CA PHE A 296 51.95 -12.92 17.32
C PHE A 296 53.08 -11.93 17.63
N PHE A 297 52.83 -10.62 17.47
CA PHE A 297 53.81 -9.58 17.75
C PHE A 297 54.19 -9.49 19.23
N LEU A 298 53.18 -9.52 20.12
CA LEU A 298 53.38 -9.51 21.58
C LEU A 298 54.16 -10.74 22.04
N THR A 299 53.83 -11.91 21.50
CA THR A 299 54.52 -13.16 21.83
C THR A 299 55.98 -13.08 21.38
N ARG A 300 56.28 -12.60 20.16
CA ARG A 300 57.67 -12.40 19.73
C ARG A 300 58.42 -11.45 20.67
N ARG A 301 57.84 -10.30 21.03
CA ARG A 301 58.51 -9.27 21.83
C ARG A 301 58.74 -9.69 23.29
N LEU A 302 57.79 -10.37 23.91
CA LEU A 302 57.87 -10.78 25.33
C LEU A 302 58.65 -12.07 25.53
N THR A 303 58.63 -13.00 24.56
CA THR A 303 59.26 -14.32 24.73
C THR A 303 60.70 -14.36 24.22
N SER A 304 61.12 -13.43 23.36
CA SER A 304 62.49 -13.36 22.84
C SER A 304 63.58 -13.11 23.91
N PRO A 305 63.40 -12.21 24.91
CA PRO A 305 64.41 -11.98 25.95
C PRO A 305 64.55 -13.17 26.92
N ILE A 306 63.46 -13.90 27.14
CA ILE A 306 63.41 -15.01 28.10
C ILE A 306 64.19 -16.23 27.57
N LYS A 307 64.30 -16.39 26.25
CA LYS A 307 65.12 -17.44 25.63
C LYS A 307 66.62 -17.15 25.66
N GLN A 308 67.05 -15.91 25.87
CA GLN A 308 68.47 -15.55 25.95
C GLN A 308 69.04 -15.62 27.38
N LEU A 309 68.18 -15.80 28.39
CA LEU A 309 68.56 -15.94 29.81
C LEU A 309 68.34 -17.37 30.36
N SER A 310 68.12 -18.33 29.47
CA SER A 310 68.07 -19.77 29.74
C SER A 310 69.16 -20.45 28.93
#